data_AF-A0A7K2T6Y8-F1
#
_entry.id   AF-A0A7K2T6Y8-F1
#
_cell.length_a   1.000
_cell.length_b   1.000
_cell.length_c   1.000
_cell.angle_alpha   90.00
_cell.angle_beta   90.00
_cell.angle_gamma   90.00
#
_symmetry.space_group_name_H-M   'P 1'
#
loop_
_entity.id
_entity.type
_entity.pdbx_description
1 polymer ?
#
loop_
_entity_poly.entity_id
_entity_poly.type
_entity_poly.pdbx_seq_one_letter_code
_entity_poly.pdbx_strand_id
1 'polypeptide(L)' 'MLRVRDVATHFRVHPATVYRWIHQGSVPAYRNGRPFKPGDGATGALRIPKSVLNSTEAPTAAEEAA' A
#
# COMPACT_ATOMS: atom_id res chain seq x y z
N MET A 1 12.30 -1.35 3.10
CA MET A 1 10.85 -1.64 3.21
C MET A 1 10.25 -0.84 4.34
N LEU A 2 9.06 -0.27 4.15
CA LEU A 2 8.32 0.59 5.08
C LEU A 2 7.16 -0.18 5.71
N ARG A 3 6.73 0.22 6.91
CA ARG A 3 5.47 -0.26 7.48
C ARG A 3 4.31 0.57 6.92
N VAL A 4 3.10 0.03 7.03
CA VAL A 4 1.85 0.75 6.71
C VAL A 4 1.77 2.10 7.42
N ARG A 5 2.21 2.17 8.68
CA ARG A 5 2.20 3.42 9.46
C ARG A 5 3.12 4.49 8.87
N ASP A 6 4.32 4.13 8.41
CA ASP A 6 5.27 5.08 7.83
C ASP A 6 4.71 5.69 6.53
N VAL A 7 4.08 4.84 5.71
CA VAL A 7 3.42 5.27 4.46
C VAL A 7 2.22 6.17 4.76
N ALA A 8 1.42 5.80 5.76
CA ALA A 8 0.28 6.60 6.20
C ALA A 8 0.72 7.99 6.69
N THR A 9 1.81 8.07 7.47
CA THR A 9 2.38 9.34 7.92
C THR A 9 2.91 10.18 6.77
N HIS A 10 3.59 9.57 5.79
CA HIS A 10 4.12 10.27 4.63
C HIS A 10 3.01 10.95 3.81
N PHE A 11 1.95 10.21 3.48
CA PHE A 11 0.80 10.71 2.72
C PHE A 11 -0.22 11.46 3.58
N ARG A 12 0.00 11.59 4.90
CA ARG A 12 -0.93 12.17 5.87
C ARG A 12 -2.35 11.57 5.81
N VAL A 13 -2.45 10.26 5.58
CA VAL A 13 -3.72 9.52 5.54
C VAL A 13 -3.86 8.58 6.73
N HIS A 14 -5.07 8.10 6.98
CA HIS A 14 -5.27 7.05 7.98
C HIS A 14 -4.67 5.71 7.50
N PRO A 15 -4.07 4.87 8.37
CA PRO A 15 -3.55 3.56 8.00
C PRO A 15 -4.56 2.66 7.28
N ALA A 16 -5.86 2.80 7.60
CA ALA A 16 -6.94 2.11 6.90
C ALA A 16 -6.98 2.42 5.40
N THR A 17 -6.68 3.66 5.00
CA THR A 17 -6.60 4.06 3.59
C THR A 17 -5.46 3.34 2.89
N VAL A 18 -4.30 3.21 3.55
CA VAL A 18 -3.16 2.46 2.99
C VAL A 18 -3.49 0.98 2.85
N TYR A 19 -4.15 0.37 3.83
CA TYR A 19 -4.67 -0.99 3.67
C TYR A 19 -5.61 -1.08 2.47
N ARG A 20 -6.54 -0.13 2.31
CA ARG A 20 -7.44 -0.09 1.16
C ARG A 20 -6.68 -0.08 -0.16
N TRP A 21 -5.67 0.77 -0.31
CA TRP A 21 -4.83 0.82 -1.52
C TRP A 21 -4.10 -0.48 -1.80
N ILE A 22 -3.64 -1.17 -0.76
CA ILE A 22 -3.01 -2.49 -0.89
C ILE A 22 -4.04 -3.53 -1.37
N HIS A 23 -5.24 -3.53 -0.79
CA HIS A 23 -6.33 -4.42 -1.20
C HIS A 23 -6.83 -4.13 -2.62
N GLN A 24 -6.76 -2.87 -3.06
CA GLN A 24 -7.09 -2.44 -4.42
C GLN A 24 -5.98 -2.74 -5.44
N GLY A 25 -4.80 -3.17 -5.00
CA GLY A 25 -3.65 -3.41 -5.88
C GLY A 25 -2.90 -2.13 -6.30
N SER A 26 -3.32 -0.95 -5.85
CA SER A 26 -2.68 0.32 -6.16
C SER A 26 -1.35 0.52 -5.42
N VAL A 27 -1.15 -0.17 -4.29
CA VAL A 27 0.10 -0.17 -3.54
C VAL A 27 0.65 -1.59 -3.43
N PRO A 28 1.86 -1.87 -3.97
CA PRO A 28 2.48 -3.17 -3.77
C PRO A 28 2.85 -3.35 -2.30
N ALA A 29 2.43 -4.47 -1.72
CA ALA A 29 2.83 -4.86 -0.39
C ALA A 29 3.44 -6.26 -0.42
N TYR A 30 4.37 -6.49 0.50
CA TYR A 30 5.06 -7.76 0.66
C TYR A 30 4.90 -8.24 2.09
N ARG A 31 4.67 -9.54 2.26
CA ARG A 31 4.66 -10.23 3.54
C ARG A 31 5.75 -11.28 3.51
N ASN A 32 6.73 -11.16 4.41
CA ASN A 32 7.87 -12.09 4.48
C ASN A 32 8.55 -12.33 3.11
N GLY A 33 8.68 -11.28 2.30
CA GLY A 33 9.27 -11.35 0.96
C GLY A 33 8.33 -11.82 -0.16
N ARG A 34 7.10 -12.26 0.16
CA ARG A 34 6.09 -12.64 -0.84
C ARG A 34 5.15 -11.48 -1.14
N PRO A 35 4.75 -11.24 -2.39
CA PRO A 35 3.76 -10.23 -2.72
C PRO A 35 2.42 -10.57 -2.03
N PHE A 36 1.82 -9.58 -1.39
CA PHE A 36 0.51 -9.68 -0.79
C PHE A 36 -0.54 -9.76 -1.89
N LYS A 37 -1.53 -10.66 -1.71
CA LYS A 37 -2.69 -10.77 -2.58
C LYS A 37 -3.95 -10.47 -1.78
N PRO A 38 -4.96 -9.80 -2.37
CA PRO A 38 -6.25 -9.60 -1.73
C PRO A 38 -6.85 -10.98 -1.39
N GLY A 39 -7.05 -11.26 -0.10
CA GLY A 39 -7.47 -12.57 0.42
C GLY A 39 -6.48 -13.21 1.41
N ASP A 40 -5.24 -12.71 1.47
CA ASP A 40 -4.26 -13.12 2.48
C ASP A 40 -4.67 -12.48 3.83
N GLY A 41 -5.44 -13.20 4.65
CA GLY A 41 -6.25 -12.68 5.76
C GLY A 41 -5.53 -12.08 6.99
N ALA A 42 -4.38 -11.41 6.83
CA ALA A 42 -3.68 -10.80 7.96
C ALA A 42 -3.21 -9.36 7.70
N THR A 43 -3.80 -8.42 8.43
CA THR A 43 -3.30 -7.05 8.59
C THR A 43 -2.17 -7.03 9.64
N GLY A 44 -1.08 -6.29 9.37
CA GLY A 44 -0.02 -6.04 10.37
C GLY A 44 1.41 -6.46 10.02
N ALA A 45 1.60 -7.50 9.20
CA ALA A 45 2.94 -7.95 8.76
C ALA A 45 3.36 -7.39 7.38
N LEU A 46 2.60 -6.44 6.84
CA LEU A 46 2.79 -5.91 5.50
C LEU A 46 3.94 -4.91 5.43
N ARG A 47 4.75 -5.08 4.39
CA ARG A 47 5.93 -4.27 4.06
C ARG A 47 5.75 -3.65 2.70
N ILE A 48 5.81 -2.33 2.64
CA ILE A 48 5.64 -1.56 1.42
C ILE A 48 7.02 -1.15 0.90
N PRO A 49 7.34 -1.28 -0.39
CA PRO A 49 8.61 -0.82 -0.92
C PRO A 49 8.69 0.72 -0.82
N LYS A 50 9.89 1.24 -0.57
CA LYS A 50 10.10 2.70 -0.46
C LYS A 50 9.75 3.44 -1.76
N SER A 51 9.84 2.76 -2.90
CA SER A 51 9.50 3.32 -4.21
C SER A 51 8.09 3.90 -4.30
N VAL A 52 7.15 3.40 -3.48
CA VAL A 52 5.77 3.93 -3.41
C VAL A 52 5.73 5.37 -2.91
N LEU A 53 6.69 5.80 -2.09
CA LEU A 53 6.77 7.18 -1.61
C LEU A 53 7.30 8.16 -2.67
N ASN A 54 7.91 7.67 -3.74
CA ASN A 54 8.42 8.53 -4.81
C ASN A 54 7.30 8.99 -5.76
N SER A 55 6.14 8.32 -5.72
CA SER A 55 4.93 8.76 -6.40
C SER A 55 4.31 9.88 -5.57
N THR A 56 4.53 11.13 -6.00
CA THR A 56 4.04 12.34 -5.32
C THR A 56 2.51 12.43 -5.27
N GLU A 57 1.82 11.56 -6.00
CA GLU A 57 0.37 11.41 -5.97
C GLU A 57 -0.01 10.19 -5.13
N ALA A 58 -0.87 10.42 -4.12
CA ALA A 58 -1.59 9.32 -3.51
C ALA A 58 -2.25 8.52 -4.64
N PRO A 59 -2.15 7.18 -4.66
CA PRO A 59 -2.75 6.38 -5.70
C PRO A 59 -4.28 6.54 -5.64
N THR A 60 -4.78 7.52 -6.38
CA THR A 60 -6.18 7.65 -6.73
C THR A 60 -6.49 6.41 -7.55
N ALA A 61 -7.54 5.71 -7.14
CA ALA A 61 -7.93 4.38 -7.59
C ALA A 61 -8.46 4.35 -9.04
N ALA A 62 -7.79 5.01 -9.99
CA ALA A 62 -8.24 5.11 -11.37
C ALA A 62 -7.08 4.91 -12.33
N GLU A 63 -6.84 3.65 -12.68
CA GLU A 63 -6.54 3.34 -14.08
C GLU A 63 -7.89 3.51 -14.82
N GLU A 64 -8.21 4.76 -15.17
CA GLU A 64 -9.17 5.03 -16.25
C GLU A 64 -8.52 4.46 -17.51
N ALA A 65 -9.01 3.29 -17.92
CA ALA A 65 -8.73 2.71 -19.22
C ALA A 65 -9.21 3.69 -20.31
N ALA A 66 -8.26 4.18 -21.10
CA ALA A 66 -8.49 4.86 -22.38
C ALA A 66 -8.53 3.84 -23.52
#